data_AF-A0A1E3BI62-F1
#
_entry.id   AF-A0A1E3BI62-F1
#
_cell.length_a   1.000
_cell.length_b   1.000
_cell.length_c   1.000
_cell.angle_alpha   90.00
_cell.angle_beta   90.00
_cell.angle_gamma   90.00
#
_symmetry.space_group_name_H-M   'P 1'
#
loop_
_entity.id
_entity.type
_entity.pdbx_description
1 polymer ?
#
loop_
_entity_poly.entity_id
_entity_poly.type
_entity_poly.pdbx_seq_one_letter_code
_entity_poly.pdbx_strand_id
1 'polypeptide(L)'
;MPPKRTKSSQKSIEQEGRILFAIRHIRNGATESIREIAARFEVPKSTLLHRLNGQLSRAEARPTGHILTEDEEDSLVKWILDMDMRGAAPRPSTVQEMANILLAARGSSPPHTVGKNWSTSFTKC
;
A
#
# COMPACT_ATOMS: atom_id res chain seq x y z
N MET A 1 -16.21 -4.86 15.04
CA MET A 1 -15.01 -5.08 15.87
C MET A 1 -13.79 -5.04 14.95
N PRO A 2 -12.76 -4.21 15.22
CA PRO A 2 -11.52 -4.26 14.46
C PRO A 2 -10.84 -5.62 14.66
N PRO A 3 -10.24 -6.21 13.62
CA PRO A 3 -9.63 -7.53 13.70
C PRO A 3 -8.48 -7.53 14.72
N LYS A 4 -8.39 -8.61 15.52
CA LYS A 4 -7.25 -8.83 16.43
C LYS A 4 -5.98 -8.94 15.59
N ARG A 5 -5.06 -7.97 15.76
CA ARG A 5 -3.76 -7.97 15.06
C ARG A 5 -2.96 -9.20 15.47
N THR A 6 -2.31 -9.83 14.49
CA THR A 6 -1.39 -10.94 14.74
C THR A 6 -0.10 -10.41 15.38
N LYS A 7 0.54 -11.21 16.25
CA LYS A 7 1.80 -10.84 16.92
C LYS A 7 2.90 -10.38 15.94
N SER A 8 2.90 -10.93 14.73
CA SER A 8 3.84 -10.59 13.65
C SER A 8 3.63 -9.16 13.12
N SER A 9 2.37 -8.74 12.94
CA SER A 9 2.04 -7.38 12.48
C SER A 9 2.43 -6.32 13.51
N GLN A 10 2.19 -6.58 14.80
CA GLN A 10 2.58 -5.68 15.89
C GLN A 10 4.10 -5.46 15.93
N LYS A 11 4.88 -6.54 15.84
CA LYS A 11 6.35 -6.48 15.81
C LYS A 11 6.87 -5.64 14.63
N SER A 12 6.26 -5.74 13.46
CA SER A 12 6.64 -4.94 12.29
C SER A 12 6.36 -3.45 12.53
N ILE A 13 5.23 -3.10 13.13
CA ILE A 13 4.87 -1.70 13.42
C ILE A 13 5.84 -1.10 14.44
N GLU A 14 6.16 -1.84 15.50
CA GLU A 14 7.13 -1.41 16.51
C GLU A 14 8.52 -1.18 15.90
N GLN A 15 8.95 -2.06 14.99
CA GLN A 15 10.21 -1.91 14.28
C GLN A 15 10.24 -0.65 13.40
N GLU A 16 9.17 -0.38 12.65
CA GLU A 16 9.05 0.86 11.83
C GLU A 16 9.04 2.11 12.72
N GLY A 17 8.38 2.06 13.89
CA GLY A 17 8.42 3.15 14.85
C GLY A 17 9.86 3.50 15.28
N ARG A 18 10.67 2.49 15.62
CA ARG A 18 12.09 2.68 15.99
C ARG A 18 12.91 3.26 14.84
N ILE A 19 12.65 2.82 13.61
CA ILE A 19 13.30 3.35 12.40
C ILE A 19 12.98 4.84 12.23
N LEU A 20 11.71 5.24 12.37
CA LEU A 20 11.30 6.64 12.25
C LEU A 20 11.95 7.52 13.32
N PHE A 21 12.08 7.03 14.55
CA PHE A 21 12.83 7.71 15.61
C PHE A 21 14.32 7.88 15.25
N ALA A 22 14.96 6.83 14.74
CA ALA A 22 16.36 6.90 14.29
C ALA A 22 16.55 7.92 13.14
N ILE A 23 15.64 7.97 12.17
CA ILE A 23 15.68 8.96 11.08
C ILE A 23 15.51 10.38 11.62
N ARG A 24 14.56 10.59 12.54
CA ARG A 24 14.36 11.89 13.18
C ARG A 24 15.60 12.33 13.96
N HIS A 25 16.25 11.40 14.65
CA HIS A 25 17.50 11.65 15.37
C HIS A 25 18.61 12.12 14.42
N ILE A 26 18.77 11.45 13.27
CA ILE A 26 19.73 11.87 12.21
C ILE A 26 19.40 13.27 11.69
N ARG A 27 18.12 13.53 11.36
CA ARG A 27 17.68 14.84 10.83
C ARG A 27 17.83 15.98 11.82
N ASN A 28 17.75 15.70 13.11
CA ASN A 28 17.95 16.69 14.17
C ASN A 28 19.43 17.04 14.42
N GLY A 29 20.35 16.59 13.57
CA GLY A 29 21.77 16.97 13.63
C GLY A 29 22.61 16.13 14.59
N ALA A 30 22.25 14.85 14.78
CA ALA A 30 23.08 13.93 15.54
C ALA A 30 24.48 13.82 14.93
N THR A 31 25.51 14.01 15.76
CA THR A 31 26.92 13.84 15.38
C THR A 31 27.37 12.38 15.40
N GLU A 32 26.52 11.49 15.90
CA GLU A 32 26.74 10.04 15.95
C GLU A 32 26.72 9.42 14.56
N SER A 33 27.51 8.36 14.36
CA SER A 33 27.51 7.60 13.12
C SER A 33 26.21 6.83 12.94
N ILE A 34 25.83 6.55 11.68
CA ILE A 34 24.64 5.73 11.36
C ILE A 34 24.68 4.37 12.08
N ARG A 35 25.88 3.82 12.32
CA ARG A 35 26.07 2.54 13.02
C ARG A 35 25.74 2.64 14.51
N GLU A 36 26.15 3.72 15.16
CA GLU A 36 25.86 3.97 16.58
C GLU A 36 24.37 4.23 16.79
N ILE A 37 23.76 5.02 15.91
CA ILE A 37 22.31 5.28 15.92
C ILE A 37 21.53 3.97 15.73
N ALA A 38 21.93 3.14 14.76
CA ALA A 38 21.32 1.84 14.54
C ALA A 38 21.41 0.93 15.79
N ALA A 39 22.57 0.92 16.46
CA ALA A 39 22.76 0.16 17.70
C ALA A 39 21.89 0.70 18.86
N ARG A 40 21.82 2.04 19.01
CA ARG A 40 21.06 2.72 20.06
C ARG A 40 19.55 2.47 19.96
N PHE A 41 19.02 2.44 18.73
CA PHE A 41 17.60 2.19 18.47
C PHE A 41 17.27 0.72 18.22
N GLU A 42 18.24 -0.20 18.36
CA GLU A 42 18.09 -1.64 18.09
C GLU A 42 17.52 -1.95 16.70
N VAL A 43 17.97 -1.21 15.68
CA VAL A 43 17.54 -1.37 14.29
C VAL A 43 18.71 -1.89 13.44
N PRO A 44 18.49 -2.82 12.51
CA PRO A 44 19.52 -3.20 11.55
C PRO A 44 19.99 -1.99 10.73
N LYS A 45 21.30 -1.76 10.67
CA LYS A 45 21.91 -0.67 9.88
C LYS A 45 21.43 -0.67 8.42
N SER A 46 21.32 -1.85 7.82
CA SER A 46 20.83 -2.00 6.45
C SER A 46 19.42 -1.43 6.31
N THR A 47 18.47 -1.81 7.17
CA THR A 47 17.09 -1.30 7.14
C THR A 47 17.03 0.22 7.32
N LEU A 48 17.84 0.78 8.23
CA LEU A 48 17.93 2.22 8.43
C LEU A 48 18.43 2.94 7.16
N LEU A 49 19.46 2.41 6.49
CA LEU A 49 19.97 2.95 5.23
C LEU A 49 18.94 2.89 4.11
N HIS A 50 18.22 1.77 3.95
CA HIS A 50 17.15 1.64 2.96
C HIS A 50 16.08 2.72 3.15
N ARG A 51 15.71 3.02 4.39
CA ARG A 51 14.71 4.05 4.73
C ARG A 51 15.22 5.46 4.51
N LEU A 52 16.49 5.73 4.81
CA LEU A 52 17.14 7.01 4.46
C LEU A 52 17.20 7.24 2.95
N ASN A 53 17.38 6.16 2.17
CA ASN A 53 17.34 6.19 0.71
C ASN A 53 15.91 6.25 0.13
N GLY A 54 14.89 6.38 0.97
CA GLY A 54 13.50 6.57 0.53
C GLY A 54 12.71 5.29 0.29
N GLN A 55 13.22 4.10 0.65
CA GLN A 55 12.38 2.89 0.57
C GLN A 55 11.31 2.88 1.66
N LEU A 56 10.06 2.70 1.24
CA LEU A 56 8.90 2.61 2.11
C LEU A 56 8.87 1.30 2.91
N SER A 57 8.18 1.33 4.06
CA SER A 57 7.89 0.12 4.83
C SER A 57 6.98 -0.83 4.08
N ARG A 58 6.98 -2.13 4.38
CA ARG A 58 6.01 -3.05 3.73
C ARG A 58 4.56 -2.64 4.03
N ALA A 59 4.32 -2.00 5.17
CA ALA A 59 3.01 -1.50 5.56
C ALA A 59 2.55 -0.29 4.70
N GLU A 60 3.49 0.54 4.27
CA GLU A 60 3.21 1.71 3.41
C GLU A 60 3.42 1.42 1.93
N ALA A 61 4.29 0.46 1.61
CA ALA A 61 4.61 0.07 0.25
C ALA A 61 3.41 -0.64 -0.36
N ARG A 62 3.02 -0.19 -1.55
CA ARG A 62 1.94 -0.79 -2.31
C ARG A 62 2.23 -2.28 -2.54
N PRO A 63 1.30 -3.18 -2.19
CA PRO A 63 1.44 -4.60 -2.50
C PRO A 63 1.70 -4.81 -4.00
N THR A 64 2.71 -5.64 -4.32
CA THR A 64 2.99 -6.04 -5.70
C THR A 64 1.80 -6.84 -6.22
N GLY A 65 1.17 -6.39 -7.31
CA GLY A 65 0.02 -7.08 -7.93
C GLY A 65 -1.20 -6.22 -8.24
N HIS A 66 -1.13 -4.89 -8.07
CA HIS A 66 -2.21 -4.01 -8.56
C HIS A 66 -2.14 -3.91 -10.08
N ILE A 67 -3.25 -4.24 -10.73
CA ILE A 67 -3.40 -4.18 -12.19
C ILE A 67 -3.77 -2.75 -12.63
N LEU A 68 -4.48 -2.01 -11.78
CA LEU A 68 -4.91 -0.63 -11.99
C LEU A 68 -3.91 0.37 -11.38
N THR A 69 -3.80 1.57 -11.97
CA THR A 69 -3.08 2.69 -11.33
C THR A 69 -3.90 3.29 -10.20
N GLU A 70 -3.26 4.09 -9.35
CA GLU A 70 -3.94 4.80 -8.25
C GLU A 70 -5.08 5.68 -8.78
N ASP A 71 -4.86 6.43 -9.86
CA ASP A 71 -5.89 7.26 -10.49
C ASP A 71 -7.09 6.46 -11.00
N GLU A 72 -6.85 5.23 -11.50
CA GLU A 72 -7.90 4.35 -12.00
C GLU A 72 -8.70 3.72 -10.87
N GLU A 73 -8.03 3.33 -9.79
CA GLU A 73 -8.67 2.83 -8.57
C GLU A 73 -9.54 3.93 -7.95
N ASP A 74 -9.03 5.16 -7.86
CA ASP A 74 -9.79 6.31 -7.38
C ASP A 74 -11.02 6.60 -8.25
N SER A 75 -10.86 6.51 -9.57
CA SER A 75 -11.97 6.68 -10.51
C SER A 75 -13.02 5.58 -10.33
N LEU A 76 -12.58 4.34 -10.14
CA LEU A 76 -13.46 3.19 -9.91
C LEU A 76 -14.20 3.31 -8.57
N VAL A 77 -13.52 3.74 -7.50
CA VAL A 77 -14.13 3.99 -6.19
C VAL A 77 -15.16 5.10 -6.26
N LYS A 78 -14.84 6.23 -6.91
CA LYS A 78 -15.79 7.33 -7.12
C LYS A 78 -17.03 6.86 -7.87
N TRP A 79 -16.86 6.04 -8.91
CA TRP A 79 -17.97 5.48 -9.66
C TRP A 79 -18.85 4.54 -8.79
N ILE A 80 -18.24 3.69 -7.95
CA ILE A 80 -18.98 2.84 -7.01
C ILE A 80 -19.79 3.68 -6.01
N LEU A 81 -19.19 4.74 -5.46
CA LEU A 81 -19.85 5.64 -4.50
C LEU A 81 -21.02 6.40 -5.15
N ASP A 82 -20.85 6.91 -6.38
CA ASP A 82 -21.94 7.57 -7.11
C ASP A 82 -23.09 6.60 -7.40
N MET A 83 -22.80 5.34 -7.72
CA MET A 83 -23.83 4.32 -7.90
C MET A 83 -24.57 3.95 -6.60
N ASP A 84 -23.84 3.87 -5.49
CA ASP A 84 -24.44 3.63 -4.17
C ASP A 84 -25.36 4.80 -3.74
N MET A 85 -24.92 6.05 -3.99
CA MET A 85 -25.75 7.24 -3.75
C MET A 85 -27.06 7.23 -4.57
N ARG A 86 -27.04 6.63 -5.76
CA ARG A 86 -28.23 6.46 -6.62
C ARG A 86 -29.11 5.27 -6.22
N GLY A 87 -28.75 4.55 -5.16
CA GLY A 87 -29.47 3.37 -4.68
C GLY A 87 -29.21 2.10 -5.50
N ALA A 88 -28.18 2.09 -6.34
CA ALA A 88 -27.84 0.98 -7.23
C ALA A 88 -26.46 0.40 -6.89
N ALA A 89 -26.38 -0.41 -5.83
CA ALA A 89 -25.14 -1.04 -5.44
C ALA A 89 -24.59 -1.95 -6.57
N PRO A 90 -23.37 -1.70 -7.10
CA PRO A 90 -22.80 -2.51 -8.17
C PRO A 90 -22.58 -3.95 -7.72
N ARG A 91 -22.88 -4.91 -8.62
CA ARG A 91 -22.44 -6.29 -8.43
C ARG A 91 -20.93 -6.40 -8.68
N PRO A 92 -20.23 -7.37 -8.05
CA PRO A 92 -18.81 -7.59 -8.30
C PRO A 92 -18.45 -7.84 -9.77
N SER A 93 -19.39 -8.37 -10.57
CA SER A 93 -19.23 -8.52 -12.03
C SER A 93 -19.18 -7.17 -12.74
N THR A 94 -20.04 -6.24 -12.36
CA THR A 94 -20.10 -4.89 -12.95
C THR A 94 -18.84 -4.09 -12.60
N VAL A 95 -18.30 -4.25 -11.39
CA VAL A 95 -17.01 -3.66 -11.00
C VAL A 95 -15.86 -4.23 -11.85
N GLN A 96 -15.90 -5.53 -12.14
CA GLN A 96 -14.91 -6.19 -13.00
C GLN A 96 -14.97 -5.67 -14.44
N GLU A 97 -16.18 -5.52 -14.99
CA GLU A 97 -16.40 -4.94 -16.33
C GLU A 97 -15.88 -3.51 -16.41
N MET A 98 -16.18 -2.68 -15.41
CA MET A 98 -15.68 -1.30 -15.37
C MET A 98 -14.15 -1.25 -15.31
N ALA A 99 -13.52 -2.09 -14.50
CA ALA A 99 -12.06 -2.20 -14.44
C ALA A 99 -11.45 -2.63 -15.79
N ASN A 100 -12.08 -3.57 -16.51
CA ASN A 100 -11.65 -3.97 -17.85
C ASN A 100 -11.80 -2.84 -18.87
N ILE A 101 -12.86 -2.02 -18.77
CA ILE A 101 -13.03 -0.84 -19.63
C ILE A 101 -11.90 0.16 -19.41
N LEU A 102 -11.54 0.44 -18.15
CA LEU A 102 -10.41 1.32 -17.81
C LEU A 102 -9.08 0.77 -18.37
N LEU A 103 -8.85 -0.53 -18.24
CA LEU A 103 -7.64 -1.18 -18.78
C LEU A 103 -7.61 -1.18 -20.31
N ALA A 104 -8.75 -1.39 -20.97
CA ALA A 104 -8.84 -1.31 -22.42
C ALA A 104 -8.55 0.10 -22.94
N ALA A 105 -8.95 1.13 -22.20
CA ALA A 105 -8.70 2.53 -22.55
C ALA A 105 -7.21 2.90 -22.57
N ARG A 106 -6.34 2.15 -21.87
CA ARG A 106 -4.87 2.34 -21.94
C ARG A 106 -4.24 1.95 -23.30
N GLY A 107 -4.97 1.23 -24.15
CA GLY A 107 -4.49 0.84 -25.47
C GLY A 107 -3.38 -0.22 -25.47
N SER A 108 -3.21 -0.98 -24.38
CA SER A 108 -2.27 -2.12 -24.35
C SER A 108 -2.79 -3.26 -25.24
N SER A 109 -1.96 -3.77 -26.16
CA SER A 109 -2.27 -4.93 -27.00
C SER A 109 -1.36 -6.10 -26.63
N PRO A 110 -1.89 -7.23 -26.13
CA PRO A 110 -3.30 -7.50 -25.80
C PRO A 110 -3.76 -6.76 -24.52
N PRO A 111 -5.06 -6.45 -24.39
CA PRO A 111 -5.58 -5.74 -23.23
C PRO A 111 -5.41 -6.58 -21.97
N HIS A 112 -4.82 -5.96 -20.94
CA HIS A 112 -4.78 -6.56 -19.61
C HIS A 112 -6.22 -6.74 -19.11
N THR A 113 -6.55 -7.96 -18.68
CA THR A 113 -7.87 -8.26 -18.12
C THR A 113 -7.74 -8.61 -16.65
N VAL A 114 -8.68 -8.14 -15.84
CA VAL A 114 -8.75 -8.51 -14.43
C VAL A 114 -9.29 -9.94 -14.29
N GLY A 115 -8.65 -10.73 -13.41
CA GLY A 115 -9.06 -12.11 -13.15
C GLY A 115 -10.45 -12.22 -12.52
N LYS A 116 -11.09 -13.38 -12.66
CA LYS A 116 -12.47 -13.65 -12.19
C LYS A 116 -12.72 -13.33 -10.70
N ASN A 117 -11.72 -13.50 -9.85
CA ASN A 117 -11.83 -13.26 -8.40
C ASN A 117 -11.33 -11.87 -7.99
N TRP A 118 -10.89 -11.04 -8.94
CA TRP A 118 -10.24 -9.76 -8.63
C TRP A 118 -11.15 -8.81 -7.86
N SER A 119 -12.42 -8.68 -8.23
CA SER A 119 -13.38 -7.80 -7.54
C SER A 119 -13.63 -8.20 -6.08
N THR A 120 -13.54 -9.50 -5.77
CA THR A 120 -13.62 -9.99 -4.37
C THR A 120 -12.36 -9.74 -3.57
N SER A 121 -11.20 -9.63 -4.22
CA SER A 121 -9.94 -9.24 -3.57
C SER A 121 -9.87 -7.72 -3.38
N PHE A 122 -10.35 -6.96 -4.36
CA PHE A 122 -10.43 -5.50 -4.33
C PHE A 122 -11.26 -4.98 -3.14
N THR A 123 -12.35 -5.68 -2.81
CA THR A 123 -13.23 -5.34 -1.68
C THR A 123 -12.73 -5.82 -0.32
N LYS A 124 -11.65 -6.62 -0.27
CA LYS A 124 -11.06 -7.16 0.97
C LYS A 124 -9.84 -6.40 1.48
N CYS A 125 -9.35 -5.42 0.73
CA CYS A 125 -8.22 -4.57 1.13
C CYS A 125 -8.52 -3.77 2.40
#